data_AF-A0AAJ1GFC2-F1
#
_entry.id   AF-A0AAJ1GFC2-F1
#
_cell.length_a   1.000
_cell.length_b   1.000
_cell.length_c   1.000
_cell.angle_alpha   90.00
_cell.angle_beta   90.00
_cell.angle_gamma   90.00
#
_symmetry.space_group_name_H-M   'P 1'
#
loop_
_entity.id
_entity.type
_entity.pdbx_description
1 polymer ?
#
loop_
_entity_poly.entity_id
_entity_poly.type
_entity_poly.pdbx_seq_one_letter_code
_entity_poly.pdbx_strand_id
1 'polypeptide(L)'
;TVSVFAIRKFKFLGFCFGKNGKGIYIRVHGKSWKKAKEKLRQLTSRSKCGSIIRAMERIKVYMRGWLNYYGIADMKNNIESMNGWLYRRIRMCIWKQWKLPKTRKRKLMGLGMPEWVACEGAYSRKSYWRMSNTGVVKRALTKERLINWGYYDIATAYQSLHVNY
;
A
#
# COMPACT_ATOMS: atom_id res chain seq x y z
N THR A 1 -31.01 -17.74 -22.12
CA THR A 1 -29.60 -17.38 -21.83
C THR A 1 -29.52 -16.78 -20.43
N VAL A 2 -28.74 -17.38 -19.51
CA VAL A 2 -28.61 -16.84 -18.15
C VAL A 2 -27.61 -15.69 -18.18
N SER A 3 -28.05 -14.49 -17.76
CA SER A 3 -27.18 -13.31 -17.68
C SER A 3 -26.04 -13.56 -16.68
N VAL A 4 -24.81 -13.25 -17.08
CA VAL A 4 -23.63 -13.34 -16.20
C VAL A 4 -23.80 -12.50 -14.93
N PHE A 5 -24.62 -11.44 -14.98
CA PHE A 5 -24.96 -10.59 -13.84
C PHE A 5 -25.94 -11.25 -12.85
N ALA A 6 -26.70 -12.26 -13.28
CA ALA A 6 -27.59 -13.02 -12.40
C ALA A 6 -26.78 -13.96 -11.47
N ILE A 7 -25.57 -14.35 -11.87
CA ILE A 7 -24.69 -15.21 -11.10
C ILE A 7 -23.92 -14.36 -10.08
N ARG A 8 -24.44 -14.31 -8.84
CA ARG A 8 -23.87 -13.53 -7.71
C ARG A 8 -22.37 -13.77 -7.43
N LYS A 9 -21.80 -14.89 -7.89
CA LYS A 9 -20.41 -15.31 -7.64
C LYS A 9 -19.60 -15.55 -8.93
N PHE A 10 -20.01 -14.99 -10.07
CA PHE A 10 -19.30 -15.22 -11.33
C PHE A 10 -17.82 -14.83 -11.21
N LYS A 11 -16.94 -15.74 -11.63
CA LYS A 11 -15.49 -15.54 -11.65
C LYS A 11 -14.91 -16.32 -12.82
N PHE A 12 -14.19 -15.64 -13.70
CA PHE A 12 -13.46 -16.26 -14.79
C PHE A 12 -12.01 -15.76 -14.78
N LEU A 13 -11.03 -16.66 -14.68
CA LEU A 13 -9.59 -16.36 -14.61
C LEU A 13 -9.19 -15.28 -13.58
N GLY A 14 -9.98 -15.07 -12.53
CA GLY A 14 -9.72 -14.02 -11.53
C GLY A 14 -10.36 -12.67 -11.82
N PHE A 15 -11.07 -12.54 -12.94
CA PHE A 15 -11.90 -11.40 -13.31
C PHE A 15 -13.38 -11.69 -13.06
N CYS A 16 -14.17 -10.62 -13.09
CA CYS A 16 -15.62 -10.64 -13.14
C CYS A 16 -16.11 -9.35 -13.80
N PHE A 17 -17.38 -9.29 -14.17
CA PHE A 17 -17.98 -8.06 -14.72
C PHE A 17 -18.54 -7.18 -13.61
N GLY A 18 -18.37 -5.87 -13.77
CA GLY A 18 -19.11 -4.84 -13.06
C GLY A 18 -20.12 -4.19 -14.01
N LYS A 19 -21.17 -3.61 -13.44
CA LYS A 19 -22.12 -2.77 -14.17
C LYS A 19 -22.25 -1.45 -13.42
N ASN A 20 -22.07 -0.34 -14.12
CA ASN A 20 -22.29 1.01 -13.60
C ASN A 20 -23.19 1.78 -14.58
N GLY A 21 -23.47 3.06 -14.28
CA GLY A 21 -24.29 3.92 -15.16
C GLY A 21 -23.71 4.16 -16.55
N LYS A 22 -22.42 3.84 -16.80
CA LYS A 22 -21.74 3.96 -18.09
C LYS A 22 -21.69 2.64 -18.88
N GLY A 23 -22.18 1.54 -18.30
CA GLY A 23 -22.22 0.23 -18.94
C GLY A 23 -21.51 -0.87 -18.15
N ILE A 24 -21.06 -1.89 -18.88
CA ILE A 24 -20.39 -3.07 -18.35
C ILE A 24 -18.88 -2.85 -18.42
N TYR A 25 -18.17 -3.20 -17.36
CA TYR A 25 -16.71 -3.11 -17.30
C TYR A 25 -16.09 -4.35 -16.68
N ILE A 26 -14.82 -4.60 -17.00
CA ILE A 26 -14.05 -5.71 -16.43
C ILE A 26 -13.50 -5.26 -15.07
N ARG A 27 -13.71 -6.06 -14.03
CA ARG A 27 -13.16 -5.82 -12.70
C ARG A 27 -12.44 -7.05 -12.15
N VAL A 28 -11.46 -6.83 -11.29
CA VAL A 28 -10.80 -7.94 -10.58
C VAL A 28 -11.74 -8.54 -9.54
N HIS A 29 -11.84 -9.87 -9.53
CA HIS A 29 -12.71 -10.58 -8.60
C HIS A 29 -12.23 -10.43 -7.14
N GLY A 30 -13.17 -10.30 -6.19
CA GLY A 30 -12.88 -10.05 -4.78
C GLY A 30 -11.95 -11.08 -4.12
N LYS A 31 -12.00 -12.35 -4.55
CA LYS A 31 -11.05 -13.38 -4.10
C LYS A 31 -9.60 -13.06 -4.51
N SER A 32 -9.38 -12.54 -5.72
CA SER A 32 -8.04 -12.17 -6.20
C SER A 32 -7.52 -10.94 -5.44
N TRP A 33 -8.37 -9.95 -5.18
CA TRP A 33 -8.05 -8.83 -4.29
C TRP A 33 -7.66 -9.27 -2.88
N LYS A 34 -8.44 -10.17 -2.27
CA LYS A 34 -8.15 -10.69 -0.92
C LYS A 34 -6.80 -11.39 -0.89
N LYS A 35 -6.50 -12.22 -1.90
CA LYS A 35 -5.19 -12.88 -2.05
C LYS A 35 -4.05 -11.86 -2.18
N ALA A 36 -4.22 -10.83 -3.01
CA ALA A 36 -3.21 -9.79 -3.18
C ALA A 36 -2.94 -9.00 -1.90
N LYS A 37 -4.00 -8.54 -1.25
CA LYS A 37 -3.91 -7.82 0.02
C LYS A 37 -3.25 -8.66 1.11
N GLU A 38 -3.55 -9.96 1.19
CA GLU A 38 -2.93 -10.85 2.16
C GLU A 38 -1.44 -11.08 1.86
N LYS A 39 -1.07 -11.30 0.59
CA LYS A 39 0.33 -11.42 0.21
C LYS A 39 1.12 -10.16 0.56
N LEU A 40 0.57 -9.00 0.23
CA LEU A 40 1.15 -7.70 0.60
C LEU A 40 1.26 -7.52 2.12
N ARG A 41 0.24 -7.95 2.89
CA ARG A 41 0.25 -7.95 4.36
C ARG A 41 1.42 -8.75 4.92
N GLN A 42 1.70 -9.92 4.35
CA GLN A 42 2.81 -10.79 4.73
C GLN A 42 4.16 -10.15 4.41
N LEU A 43 4.31 -9.57 3.22
CA LEU A 43 5.53 -8.85 2.79
C LEU A 43 5.84 -7.66 3.71
N THR A 44 4.80 -6.95 4.14
CA THR A 44 4.88 -5.80 5.04
C THR A 44 4.50 -6.16 6.48
N SER A 45 4.82 -7.38 6.91
CA SER A 45 4.52 -7.80 8.28
C SER A 45 5.47 -7.15 9.28
N ARG A 46 4.94 -6.54 10.35
CA ARG A 46 5.75 -5.91 11.41
C ARG A 46 6.77 -6.85 12.07
N SER A 47 6.55 -8.17 12.02
CA SER A 47 7.45 -9.18 12.61
C SER A 47 8.44 -9.74 11.61
N LYS A 48 8.12 -9.73 10.30
CA LYS A 48 8.93 -10.36 9.25
C LYS A 48 9.50 -9.38 8.22
N CYS A 49 9.26 -8.08 8.38
CA CYS A 49 9.66 -7.07 7.39
C CYS A 49 11.18 -7.04 7.19
N GLY A 50 11.97 -7.36 8.22
CA GLY A 50 13.43 -7.36 8.13
C GLY A 50 13.94 -6.00 7.67
N SER A 51 14.67 -5.96 6.55
CA SER A 51 15.07 -4.72 5.88
C SER A 51 13.91 -4.10 5.08
N ILE A 52 13.67 -2.79 5.29
CA ILE A 52 12.63 -2.04 4.57
C ILE A 52 12.89 -2.02 3.08
N ILE A 53 14.14 -1.84 2.67
CA ILE A 53 14.53 -1.80 1.25
C ILE A 53 14.17 -3.15 0.59
N ARG A 54 14.55 -4.27 1.22
CA ARG A 54 14.19 -5.61 0.73
C ARG A 54 12.67 -5.81 0.71
N ALA A 55 11.94 -5.28 1.67
CA ALA A 55 10.48 -5.37 1.69
C ALA A 55 9.85 -4.55 0.55
N MET A 56 10.33 -3.34 0.28
CA MET A 56 9.90 -2.50 -0.84
C MET A 56 10.17 -3.19 -2.19
N GLU A 57 11.35 -3.79 -2.37
CA GLU A 57 11.67 -4.52 -3.60
C GLU A 57 10.77 -5.73 -3.80
N ARG A 58 10.49 -6.50 -2.75
CA ARG A 58 9.55 -7.64 -2.84
C ARG A 58 8.13 -7.19 -3.17
N ILE A 59 7.70 -6.03 -2.68
CA ILE A 59 6.40 -5.43 -3.04
C ILE A 59 6.41 -5.02 -4.51
N LYS A 60 7.49 -4.38 -4.98
CA LYS A 60 7.66 -3.96 -6.38
C LYS A 60 7.56 -5.15 -7.33
N VAL A 61 8.34 -6.20 -7.11
CA VAL A 61 8.32 -7.42 -7.95
C VAL A 61 6.92 -8.04 -7.98
N TYR A 62 6.29 -8.19 -6.81
CA TYR A 62 4.95 -8.75 -6.72
C TYR A 62 3.91 -7.91 -7.46
N MET A 63 3.90 -6.59 -7.21
CA MET A 63 2.89 -5.69 -7.76
C MET A 63 3.08 -5.45 -9.25
N ARG A 64 4.31 -5.44 -9.75
CA ARG A 64 4.57 -5.38 -11.19
C ARG A 64 3.94 -6.58 -11.91
N GLY A 65 4.19 -7.80 -11.44
CA GLY A 65 3.56 -8.99 -12.02
C GLY A 65 2.04 -8.99 -11.90
N TRP A 66 1.52 -8.55 -10.75
CA TRP A 66 0.08 -8.49 -10.52
C TRP A 66 -0.62 -7.45 -11.40
N LEU A 67 -0.03 -6.26 -11.56
CA LEU A 67 -0.55 -5.21 -12.43
C LEU A 67 -0.45 -5.59 -13.91
N ASN A 68 0.62 -6.27 -14.34
CA ASN A 68 0.72 -6.74 -15.73
C ASN A 68 -0.41 -7.73 -16.08
N TYR A 69 -0.81 -8.58 -15.13
CA TYR A 69 -1.90 -9.53 -15.36
C TYR A 69 -3.28 -8.89 -15.27
N TYR A 70 -3.53 -8.11 -14.21
CA TYR A 70 -4.84 -7.51 -13.94
C TYR A 70 -5.04 -6.12 -14.55
N GLY A 71 -4.06 -5.61 -15.28
CA GLY A 71 -4.02 -4.24 -15.81
C GLY A 71 -5.20 -3.88 -16.69
N ILE A 72 -5.81 -4.85 -17.37
CA ILE A 72 -6.99 -4.65 -18.23
C ILE A 72 -8.26 -4.28 -17.42
N ALA A 73 -8.29 -4.56 -16.12
CA ALA A 73 -9.46 -4.28 -15.28
C ALA A 73 -9.52 -2.81 -14.85
N ASP A 74 -10.74 -2.26 -14.78
CA ASP A 74 -10.98 -0.97 -14.11
C ASP A 74 -10.88 -1.17 -12.59
N MET A 75 -9.83 -0.56 -12.02
CA MET A 75 -9.51 -0.68 -10.61
C MET A 75 -8.82 0.54 -10.01
N LYS A 76 -8.93 1.73 -10.63
CA LYS A 76 -8.24 2.95 -10.19
C LYS A 76 -8.42 3.22 -8.69
N ASN A 77 -9.66 3.32 -8.23
CA ASN A 77 -9.98 3.61 -6.82
C ASN A 77 -9.48 2.51 -5.86
N ASN A 78 -9.57 1.25 -6.28
CA ASN A 78 -9.09 0.11 -5.49
C ASN A 78 -7.56 0.13 -5.34
N ILE A 79 -6.85 0.43 -6.42
CA ILE A 79 -5.39 0.57 -6.42
C ILE A 79 -4.96 1.75 -5.55
N GLU A 80 -5.59 2.91 -5.67
CA GLU A 80 -5.27 4.10 -4.84
C GLU A 80 -5.45 3.81 -3.34
N SER A 81 -6.55 3.15 -2.97
CA SER A 81 -6.81 2.72 -1.60
C SER A 81 -5.76 1.73 -1.10
N MET A 82 -5.40 0.74 -1.93
CA MET A 82 -4.37 -0.25 -1.59
C MET A 82 -2.98 0.39 -1.45
N ASN A 83 -2.64 1.34 -2.32
CA ASN A 83 -1.40 2.09 -2.30
C ASN A 83 -1.29 2.94 -1.02
N GLY A 84 -2.34 3.69 -0.67
CA GLY A 84 -2.42 4.43 0.60
C GLY A 84 -2.26 3.52 1.83
N TRP A 85 -2.88 2.34 1.81
CA TRP A 85 -2.72 1.33 2.86
C TRP A 85 -1.28 0.81 2.95
N LEU A 86 -0.60 0.58 1.81
CA LEU A 86 0.79 0.12 1.78
C LEU A 86 1.77 1.18 2.29
N TYR A 87 1.62 2.44 1.89
CA TYR A 87 2.40 3.54 2.46
C TYR A 87 2.30 3.55 4.00
N ARG A 88 1.09 3.39 4.54
CA ARG A 88 0.89 3.31 6.00
C ARG A 88 1.56 2.08 6.62
N ARG A 89 1.56 0.94 5.94
CA ARG A 89 2.24 -0.28 6.42
C ARG A 89 3.75 -0.13 6.43
N ILE A 90 4.32 0.48 5.40
CA ILE A 90 5.75 0.77 5.33
C ILE A 90 6.16 1.71 6.46
N ARG A 91 5.41 2.80 6.68
CA ARG A 91 5.60 3.68 7.84
C ARG A 91 5.57 2.92 9.16
N MET A 92 4.62 2.00 9.32
CA MET A 92 4.53 1.14 10.51
C MET A 92 5.80 0.28 10.67
N CYS A 93 6.29 -0.34 9.61
CA CYS A 93 7.50 -1.16 9.66
C CYS A 93 8.75 -0.32 9.99
N ILE A 94 8.91 0.86 9.38
CA ILE A 94 9.99 1.81 9.70
C ILE A 94 9.91 2.22 11.18
N TRP A 95 8.72 2.61 11.64
CA TRP A 95 8.50 3.00 13.03
C TRP A 95 8.81 1.88 14.03
N LYS A 96 8.49 0.64 13.66
CA LYS A 96 8.83 -0.58 14.42
C LYS A 96 10.34 -0.80 14.48
N GLN A 97 11.07 -0.59 13.38
CA GLN A 97 12.53 -0.71 13.34
C GLN A 97 13.23 0.30 14.25
N TRP A 98 12.68 1.52 14.38
CA TRP A 98 13.25 2.52 15.29
C TRP A 98 13.08 2.19 16.78
N LYS A 99 12.43 1.07 17.14
CA LYS A 99 12.30 0.41 18.45
C LYS A 99 12.33 1.30 19.71
N LEU A 100 13.47 1.91 20.01
CA LEU A 100 13.73 2.74 21.19
C LEU A 100 13.27 4.20 21.00
N PRO A 101 12.70 4.86 22.04
CA PRO A 101 12.31 6.27 21.97
C PRO A 101 13.45 7.21 21.56
N LYS A 102 14.65 7.03 22.14
CA LYS A 102 15.85 7.83 21.78
C LYS A 102 16.17 7.73 20.28
N THR A 103 16.09 6.53 19.71
CA THR A 103 16.31 6.30 18.27
C THR A 103 15.22 6.94 17.42
N ARG A 104 13.95 6.84 17.81
CA ARG A 104 12.84 7.51 17.12
C ARG A 104 13.03 9.03 17.11
N LYS A 105 13.33 9.64 18.26
CA LYS A 105 13.58 11.08 18.37
C LYS A 105 14.70 11.51 17.41
N ARG A 106 15.87 10.86 17.49
CA ARG A 106 17.01 11.14 16.63
C ARG A 106 16.69 10.99 15.15
N LYS A 107 15.99 9.92 14.75
CA LYS A 107 15.59 9.70 13.35
C LYS A 107 14.57 10.72 12.88
N LEU A 108 13.60 11.12 13.70
CA LEU A 108 12.64 12.18 13.37
C LEU A 108 13.32 13.53 13.19
N MET A 109 14.24 13.90 14.09
CA MET A 109 15.02 15.15 13.97
C MET A 109 15.90 15.14 12.72
N GLY A 110 16.61 14.03 12.45
CA GLY A 110 17.39 13.87 11.21
C GLY A 110 16.55 13.84 9.93
N LEU A 111 15.22 13.73 10.05
CA LEU A 111 14.26 13.82 8.95
C LEU A 111 13.63 15.22 8.82
N GLY A 112 14.11 16.20 9.59
CA GLY A 112 13.69 17.61 9.57
C GLY A 112 12.58 17.97 10.55
N MET A 113 12.23 17.09 11.50
CA MET A 113 11.18 17.40 12.48
C MET A 113 11.75 18.27 13.61
N PRO A 114 11.05 19.33 14.05
CA PRO A 114 11.41 20.07 15.25
C PRO A 114 11.48 19.16 16.47
N GLU A 115 12.39 19.47 17.40
CA GLU A 115 12.67 18.62 18.55
C GLU A 115 11.43 18.32 19.40
N TRP A 116 10.61 19.33 19.67
CA TRP A 116 9.38 19.18 20.47
C TRP A 116 8.41 18.17 19.84
N VAL A 117 8.21 18.22 18.51
CA VAL A 117 7.38 17.26 17.76
C VAL A 117 8.00 15.86 17.78
N ALA A 118 9.32 15.79 17.62
CA ALA A 118 10.05 14.53 17.64
C ALA A 118 9.93 13.84 19.01
N CYS A 119 10.02 14.59 20.10
CA CYS A 119 9.79 14.11 21.46
C CYS A 119 8.37 13.58 21.64
N GLU A 120 7.35 14.37 21.28
CA GLU A 120 5.93 13.98 21.39
C GLU A 120 5.66 12.65 20.67
N GLY A 121 6.15 12.52 19.44
CA GLY A 121 5.99 11.30 18.66
C GLY A 121 6.78 10.11 19.21
N ALA A 122 8.04 10.32 19.62
CA ALA A 122 8.96 9.26 20.02
C ALA A 122 8.53 8.53 21.30
N TYR A 123 8.02 9.28 22.28
CA TYR A 123 7.63 8.80 23.61
C TYR A 123 6.14 8.45 23.73
N SER A 124 5.37 8.62 22.65
CA SER A 124 3.97 8.21 22.59
C SER A 124 3.79 6.71 22.90
N ARG A 125 2.82 6.41 23.76
CA ARG A 125 2.38 5.04 24.11
C ARG A 125 1.47 4.40 23.05
N LYS A 126 1.15 5.12 21.97
CA LYS A 126 0.24 4.62 20.92
C LYS A 126 0.88 3.46 20.15
N SER A 127 0.05 2.50 19.74
CA SER A 127 0.51 1.31 19.00
C SER A 127 1.14 1.67 17.64
N TYR A 128 1.98 0.78 17.09
CA TYR A 128 2.70 1.03 15.83
C TYR A 128 1.77 1.38 14.66
N TRP A 129 0.62 0.71 14.55
CA TRP A 129 -0.37 0.98 13.49
C TRP A 129 -1.08 2.32 13.68
N ARG A 130 -1.30 2.75 14.94
CA ARG A 130 -1.84 4.07 15.23
C ARG A 130 -0.81 5.15 14.90
N MET A 131 0.45 4.94 15.31
CA MET A 131 1.56 5.86 15.04
C MET A 131 1.85 6.04 13.56
N SER A 132 1.70 5.01 12.72
CA SER A 132 1.95 5.14 11.28
C SER A 132 1.00 6.09 10.54
N ASN A 133 -0.09 6.53 11.18
CA ASN A 133 -1.03 7.51 10.65
C ASN A 133 -1.09 8.82 11.44
N THR A 134 -0.21 9.04 12.42
CA THR A 134 -0.16 10.32 13.15
C THR A 134 0.50 11.40 12.29
N GLY A 135 0.18 12.66 12.58
CA GLY A 135 0.79 13.81 11.90
C GLY A 135 2.31 13.82 11.99
N VAL A 136 2.89 13.37 13.12
CA VAL A 136 4.34 13.28 13.30
C VAL A 136 4.98 12.33 12.28
N VAL A 137 4.49 11.08 12.20
CA VAL A 137 5.08 10.07 11.31
C VAL A 137 4.74 10.33 9.85
N LYS A 138 3.53 10.84 9.54
CA LYS A 138 3.17 11.20 8.16
C LYS A 138 4.01 12.36 7.62
N ARG A 139 4.29 13.38 8.43
CA ARG A 139 5.17 14.49 8.05
C ARG A 139 6.62 14.06 7.92
N ALA A 140 7.12 13.22 8.83
CA ALA A 140 8.49 12.73 8.76
C ALA A 140 8.72 11.72 7.62
N LEU A 141 7.72 10.90 7.27
CA LEU A 141 7.81 9.87 6.24
C LEU A 141 6.75 10.15 5.16
N THR A 142 6.97 11.22 4.40
CA THR A 142 6.05 11.62 3.32
C THR A 142 6.02 10.59 2.20
N LYS A 143 5.06 10.69 1.27
CA LYS A 143 4.98 9.73 0.15
C LYS A 143 6.21 9.87 -0.75
N GLU A 144 6.57 11.10 -1.06
CA GLU A 144 7.68 11.50 -1.92
C GLU A 144 9.00 10.95 -1.37
N ARG A 145 9.21 11.09 -0.06
CA ARG A 145 10.40 10.53 0.60
C ARG A 145 10.46 9.01 0.50
N LEU A 146 9.33 8.32 0.65
CA LEU A 146 9.29 6.86 0.52
C LEU A 146 9.51 6.41 -0.93
N ILE A 147 8.99 7.15 -1.91
CA ILE A 147 9.27 6.93 -3.34
C ILE A 147 10.77 7.08 -3.61
N ASN A 148 11.38 8.17 -3.12
CA ASN A 148 12.82 8.41 -3.26
C ASN A 148 13.68 7.33 -2.59
N TRP A 149 13.18 6.69 -1.53
CA TRP A 149 13.84 5.55 -0.89
C TRP A 149 13.62 4.20 -1.62
N GLY A 150 12.94 4.21 -2.76
CA GLY A 150 12.72 3.04 -3.61
C GLY A 150 11.34 2.40 -3.49
N TYR A 151 10.35 3.07 -2.87
CA TYR A 151 8.98 2.56 -2.89
C TYR A 151 8.38 2.65 -4.30
N TYR A 152 7.91 1.51 -4.80
CA TYR A 152 7.19 1.42 -6.07
C TYR A 152 5.75 1.91 -5.90
N ASP A 153 5.46 3.11 -6.38
CA ASP A 153 4.10 3.66 -6.37
C ASP A 153 3.21 2.91 -7.37
N ILE A 154 2.31 2.09 -6.82
CA ILE A 154 1.44 1.20 -7.59
C ILE A 154 0.36 2.00 -8.32
N ALA A 155 -0.08 3.13 -7.79
CA ALA A 155 -1.11 3.94 -8.43
C ALA A 155 -0.55 4.60 -9.69
N THR A 156 0.66 5.16 -9.61
CA THR A 156 1.37 5.69 -10.76
C THR A 156 1.65 4.62 -11.81
N ALA A 157 2.12 3.43 -11.39
CA ALA A 157 2.34 2.31 -12.29
C ALA A 157 1.07 1.81 -13.00
N TYR A 158 -0.06 1.78 -12.29
CA TYR A 158 -1.35 1.45 -12.89
C TYR A 158 -1.78 2.49 -13.93
N GLN A 159 -1.63 3.78 -13.62
CA GLN A 159 -1.95 4.86 -14.55
C GLN A 159 -1.09 4.78 -15.81
N SER A 160 0.22 4.52 -15.70
CA SER A 160 1.08 4.36 -16.87
C SER A 160 0.69 3.19 -17.77
N LEU A 161 0.07 2.14 -17.23
CA LEU A 161 -0.44 1.03 -18.03
C LEU A 161 -1.69 1.41 -18.83
N HIS A 162 -2.45 2.43 -18.42
CA HIS A 162 -3.71 2.83 -19.07
C HIS A 162 -3.56 4.03 -20.00
N VAL A 163 -2.47 4.79 -19.88
CA VAL A 163 -2.15 5.89 -20.82
C VAL A 163 -1.66 5.34 -22.17
N ASN A 164 -1.16 4.10 -22.18
CA ASN A 164 -0.61 3.43 -23.37
C ASN A 164 -1.65 2.65 -24.19
N TYR A 165 -2.96 2.86 -23.94
CA TYR A 165 -4.07 2.24 -24.68
C TYR A 165 -5.10 3.28 -25.09
#